data_AF-A0A6J2WU28-F1
#
_entry.id   AF-A0A6J2WU28-F1
#
_cell.length_a   1.000
_cell.length_b   1.000
_cell.length_c   1.000
_cell.angle_alpha   90.00
_cell.angle_beta   90.00
_cell.angle_gamma   90.00
#
_symmetry.space_group_name_H-M   'P 1'
#
loop_
_entity.id
_entity.type
_entity.pdbx_description
1 polymer ?
#
loop_
_entity_poly.entity_id
_entity_poly.type
_entity_poly.pdbx_seq_one_letter_code
_entity_poly.pdbx_strand_id
1 'polypeptide(L)'
;MEFPVDILSTVDNETLEQSAKDYMSKLLYRNPDTTEFLSLSDSRQVHIGLCNVGFVPLYGADIKQKVLAVFPPEDHFTAVGLYLLGRWWSVEDILKTSDSSRKGLLEVRTTVERIVLYVLNRIVYRAKELATDEVPFLCHGENDIAKVLWRDGQAIGFYSVKPEGSLCSTFLTQHYQLPVMDTIFIRKHHRGKGYGLQMLEDFVDSFKKDILGMKYPISTAMYKVCEKYLSTYPADKDLLWEVEGVGGPFQRTHIANKIQAMSLRGKT
;
A
#
# COMPACT_ATOMS: atom_id res chain seq x y z
N MET A 1 19.41 7.78 13.28
CA MET A 1 18.55 6.76 13.91
C MET A 1 18.09 5.85 12.79
N GLU A 2 18.28 4.54 12.94
CA GLU A 2 17.82 3.57 11.95
C GLU A 2 16.34 3.24 12.15
N PHE A 3 15.65 2.93 11.06
CA PHE A 3 14.21 2.63 11.02
C PHE A 3 13.95 1.15 10.69
N PRO A 4 12.71 0.64 10.84
CA PRO A 4 12.42 -0.77 10.66
C PRO A 4 12.93 -1.35 9.33
N VAL A 5 12.73 -0.64 8.22
CA VAL A 5 13.19 -1.06 6.88
C VAL A 5 14.71 -1.09 6.72
N ASP A 6 15.45 -0.43 7.61
CA ASP A 6 16.93 -0.38 7.57
C ASP A 6 17.52 -1.60 8.29
N ILE A 7 16.88 -2.08 9.36
CA ILE A 7 17.46 -3.09 10.27
C ILE A 7 16.76 -4.45 10.25
N LEU A 8 15.55 -4.53 9.69
CA LEU A 8 14.73 -5.75 9.70
C LEU A 8 14.56 -6.38 8.30
N SER A 9 15.31 -5.94 7.29
CA SER A 9 15.16 -6.40 5.90
C SER A 9 15.41 -7.90 5.73
N THR A 10 16.26 -8.51 6.58
CA THR A 10 16.60 -9.94 6.55
C THR A 10 15.76 -10.80 7.48
N VAL A 11 14.83 -10.20 8.23
CA VAL A 11 14.01 -10.91 9.23
C VAL A 11 12.81 -11.54 8.55
N ASP A 12 12.64 -12.85 8.74
CA ASP A 12 11.48 -13.57 8.20
C ASP A 12 10.19 -13.28 8.97
N ASN A 13 9.06 -13.65 8.35
CA ASN A 13 7.74 -13.43 8.95
C ASN A 13 7.54 -14.25 10.23
N GLU A 14 8.06 -15.47 10.30
CA GLU A 14 7.88 -16.36 11.46
C GLU A 14 8.52 -15.76 12.71
N THR A 15 9.70 -15.18 12.58
CA THR A 15 10.43 -14.51 13.66
C THR A 15 9.67 -13.28 14.16
N LEU A 16 9.14 -12.45 13.25
CA LEU A 16 8.32 -11.29 13.62
C LEU A 16 7.05 -11.71 14.36
N GLU A 17 6.35 -12.74 13.85
CA GLU A 17 5.12 -13.24 14.45
C GLU A 17 5.38 -13.87 15.82
N GLN A 18 6.45 -14.66 15.96
CA GLN A 18 6.84 -15.26 17.24
C GLN A 18 7.19 -14.18 18.27
N SER A 19 7.97 -13.17 17.87
CA SER A 19 8.29 -12.03 18.76
C SER A 19 7.02 -11.31 19.24
N ALA A 20 6.05 -11.11 18.36
CA ALA A 20 4.77 -10.50 18.69
C ALA A 20 3.93 -11.38 19.65
N LYS A 21 3.91 -12.70 19.45
CA LYS A 21 3.25 -13.66 20.36
C LYS A 21 3.91 -13.63 21.75
N ASP A 22 5.23 -13.70 21.80
CA ASP A 22 5.99 -13.64 23.06
C ASP A 22 5.72 -12.34 23.81
N TYR A 23 5.64 -11.21 23.10
CA TYR A 23 5.29 -9.93 23.70
C TYR A 23 3.86 -9.91 24.23
N MET A 24 2.88 -10.39 23.46
CA MET A 24 1.49 -10.49 23.92
C MET A 24 1.37 -11.38 25.16
N SER A 25 2.05 -12.52 25.20
CA SER A 25 2.11 -13.39 26.38
C SER A 25 2.72 -12.66 27.58
N LYS A 26 3.82 -11.92 27.39
CA LYS A 26 4.40 -11.09 28.47
C LYS A 26 3.44 -10.02 28.95
N LEU A 27 2.69 -9.39 28.04
CA LEU A 27 1.71 -8.37 28.38
C LEU A 27 0.55 -8.94 29.22
N LEU A 28 0.13 -10.19 28.97
CA LEU A 28 -0.93 -10.88 29.72
C LEU A 28 -0.56 -11.16 31.18
N TYR A 29 0.71 -11.49 31.44
CA TYR A 29 1.22 -11.79 32.78
C TYR A 29 2.00 -10.63 33.41
N ARG A 30 1.96 -9.45 32.79
CA ARG A 30 2.69 -8.28 33.26
C ARG A 30 2.09 -7.78 34.58
N ASN A 31 2.95 -7.27 35.47
CA ASN A 31 2.48 -6.51 36.62
C ASN A 31 1.70 -5.26 36.13
N PRO A 32 0.44 -5.06 36.56
CA PRO A 32 -0.38 -3.90 36.21
C PRO A 32 0.29 -2.54 36.49
N ASP A 33 1.21 -2.47 37.45
CA ASP A 33 1.92 -1.24 37.81
C ASP A 33 3.04 -0.87 36.81
N THR A 34 3.42 -1.79 35.91
CA THR A 34 4.46 -1.53 34.93
C THR A 34 3.89 -0.80 33.73
N THR A 35 4.28 0.46 33.58
CA THR A 35 3.83 1.31 32.46
C THR A 35 4.79 1.22 31.29
N GLU A 36 4.24 1.15 30.08
CA GLU A 36 4.99 1.24 28.82
C GLU A 36 4.22 2.15 27.88
N PHE A 37 4.95 2.95 27.11
CA PHE A 37 4.36 3.95 26.25
C PHE A 37 5.00 3.91 24.86
N LEU A 38 4.17 4.06 23.83
CA LEU A 38 4.62 4.41 22.50
C LEU A 38 4.63 5.93 22.37
N SER A 39 5.79 6.50 22.01
CA SER A 39 5.89 7.93 21.68
C SER A 39 5.57 8.15 20.21
N LEU A 40 4.71 9.12 19.94
CA LEU A 40 4.31 9.53 18.60
C LEU A 40 5.06 10.80 18.17
N SER A 41 5.02 11.09 16.87
CA SER A 41 5.75 12.23 16.27
C SER A 41 5.26 13.62 16.75
N ASP A 42 4.04 13.71 17.26
CA ASP A 42 3.43 14.92 17.85
C ASP A 42 3.72 15.07 19.35
N SER A 43 4.69 14.30 19.88
CA SER A 43 5.01 14.20 21.31
C SER A 43 3.91 13.60 22.19
N ARG A 44 2.81 13.12 21.60
CA ARG A 44 1.79 12.35 22.32
C ARG A 44 2.35 10.98 22.69
N GLN A 45 1.95 10.49 23.85
CA GLN A 45 2.27 9.14 24.30
C GLN A 45 1.01 8.30 24.37
N VAL A 46 1.10 7.07 23.88
CA VAL A 46 0.02 6.09 23.96
C VAL A 46 0.46 4.99 24.91
N HIS A 47 -0.26 4.86 26.02
CA HIS A 47 -0.04 3.78 26.98
C HIS A 47 -0.27 2.42 26.29
N ILE A 48 0.60 1.46 26.52
CA ILE A 48 0.50 0.11 25.96
C ILE A 48 -0.07 -0.82 27.04
N GLY A 49 -1.25 -1.37 26.78
CA GLY A 49 -1.93 -2.28 27.68
C GLY A 49 -2.72 -3.35 26.93
N LEU A 50 -3.21 -4.35 27.66
CA LEU A 50 -3.97 -5.45 27.08
C LEU A 50 -5.24 -5.02 26.34
N CYS A 51 -5.87 -3.93 26.80
CA CYS A 51 -7.12 -3.45 26.22
C CYS A 51 -6.97 -2.74 24.87
N ASN A 52 -5.75 -2.31 24.51
CA ASN A 52 -5.52 -1.49 23.32
C ASN A 52 -4.44 -2.07 22.40
N VAL A 53 -4.10 -3.34 22.57
CA VAL A 53 -3.16 -4.07 21.72
C VAL A 53 -3.87 -5.26 21.10
N GLY A 54 -3.64 -5.49 19.80
CA GLY A 54 -4.30 -6.58 19.08
C GLY A 54 -3.58 -7.00 17.81
N PHE A 55 -3.77 -8.26 17.41
CA PHE A 55 -3.24 -8.77 16.15
C PHE A 55 -4.11 -8.33 14.98
N VAL A 56 -3.48 -7.75 13.95
CA VAL A 56 -4.13 -7.38 12.70
C VAL A 56 -3.53 -8.15 11.52
N PRO A 57 -4.34 -8.60 10.54
CA PRO A 57 -3.85 -9.33 9.39
C PRO A 57 -3.07 -8.40 8.45
N LEU A 58 -1.89 -8.85 8.01
CA LEU A 58 -1.01 -8.09 7.13
C LEU A 58 -1.58 -7.99 5.69
N TYR A 59 -2.23 -9.05 5.21
CA TYR A 59 -2.77 -9.14 3.84
C TYR A 59 -4.31 -9.10 3.80
N GLY A 60 -4.93 -8.39 4.73
CA GLY A 60 -6.38 -8.19 4.73
C GLY A 60 -7.16 -9.43 5.14
N ALA A 61 -7.72 -10.17 4.18
CA ALA A 61 -8.55 -11.35 4.46
C ALA A 61 -7.72 -12.59 4.82
N ASP A 62 -6.43 -12.60 4.47
CA ASP A 62 -5.52 -13.67 4.91
C ASP A 62 -5.14 -13.45 6.38
N ILE A 63 -5.57 -14.39 7.22
CA ILE A 63 -5.32 -14.39 8.66
C ILE A 63 -4.07 -15.18 9.06
N LYS A 64 -3.28 -15.70 8.12
CA LYS A 64 -2.04 -16.42 8.42
C LYS A 64 -0.99 -15.48 8.98
N GLN A 65 -0.66 -14.42 8.24
CA GLN A 65 0.35 -13.45 8.66
C GLN A 65 -0.30 -12.27 9.38
N LYS A 66 0.10 -12.07 10.63
CA LYS A 66 -0.42 -11.02 11.50
C LYS A 66 0.70 -10.22 12.11
N VAL A 67 0.44 -8.94 12.32
CA VAL A 67 1.30 -8.03 13.07
C VAL A 67 0.57 -7.53 14.30
N LEU A 68 1.30 -7.29 15.37
CA LEU A 68 0.72 -6.77 16.59
C LEU A 68 0.68 -5.25 16.53
N ALA A 69 -0.51 -4.69 16.75
CA ALA A 69 -0.78 -3.27 16.64
C ALA A 69 -1.23 -2.70 17.99
N VAL A 70 -0.92 -1.43 18.22
CA VAL A 70 -1.44 -0.64 19.34
C VAL A 70 -2.40 0.42 18.83
N PHE A 71 -3.49 0.60 19.57
CA PHE A 71 -4.60 1.50 19.27
C PHE A 71 -4.69 2.60 20.34
N PRO A 72 -4.93 3.86 19.96
CA PRO A 72 -5.15 4.92 20.94
C PRO A 72 -6.55 4.77 21.58
N PRO A 73 -6.74 5.21 22.84
CA PRO A 73 -8.04 5.14 23.52
C PRO A 73 -9.16 5.88 22.77
N GLU A 74 -8.81 6.89 21.98
CA GLU A 74 -9.77 7.70 21.23
C GLU A 74 -10.25 7.03 19.93
N ASP A 75 -9.51 6.04 19.41
CA ASP A 75 -9.81 5.33 18.17
C ASP A 75 -9.31 3.88 18.22
N HIS A 76 -10.24 2.95 18.45
CA HIS A 76 -9.94 1.52 18.53
C HIS A 76 -9.87 0.82 17.16
N PHE A 77 -10.06 1.55 16.06
CA PHE A 77 -10.08 1.00 14.70
C PHE A 77 -8.79 1.31 13.93
N THR A 78 -8.09 2.39 14.28
CA THR A 78 -6.86 2.81 13.59
C THR A 78 -5.64 2.59 14.47
N ALA A 79 -4.76 1.69 14.04
CA ALA A 79 -3.48 1.49 14.71
C ALA A 79 -2.59 2.75 14.60
N VAL A 80 -1.88 3.07 15.69
CA VAL A 80 -0.91 4.17 15.75
C VAL A 80 0.54 3.69 15.83
N GLY A 81 0.74 2.39 16.04
CA GLY A 81 2.05 1.76 15.97
C GLY A 81 1.95 0.24 15.85
N LEU A 82 3.06 -0.35 15.42
CA LEU A 82 3.20 -1.80 15.28
C LEU A 82 4.39 -2.29 16.11
N TYR A 83 4.27 -3.49 16.67
CA TYR A 83 5.36 -4.16 17.35
C TYR A 83 6.17 -4.98 16.35
N LEU A 84 7.44 -4.61 16.16
CA LEU A 84 8.36 -5.25 15.23
C LEU A 84 9.64 -5.61 15.98
N LEU A 85 9.86 -6.93 16.12
CA LEU A 85 11.05 -7.54 16.71
C LEU A 85 11.56 -6.85 17.98
N GLY A 86 10.86 -7.05 19.10
CA GLY A 86 11.32 -6.51 20.39
C GLY A 86 10.91 -5.07 20.68
N ARG A 87 10.37 -4.33 19.70
CA ARG A 87 10.16 -2.88 19.83
C ARG A 87 8.84 -2.40 19.22
N TRP A 88 8.20 -1.44 19.88
CA TRP A 88 7.10 -0.66 19.32
C TRP A 88 7.60 0.47 18.41
N TRP A 89 7.04 0.55 17.21
CA TRP A 89 7.33 1.58 16.22
C TRP A 89 6.07 2.37 15.89
N SER A 90 6.19 3.69 15.87
CA SER A 90 5.12 4.57 15.40
C SER A 90 4.88 4.33 13.90
N VAL A 91 3.65 4.55 13.46
CA VAL A 91 3.30 4.53 12.04
C VAL A 91 4.19 5.46 11.22
N GLU A 92 4.53 6.63 11.78
CA GLU A 92 5.40 7.60 11.11
C GLU A 92 6.84 7.10 10.97
N ASP A 93 7.38 6.36 11.94
CA ASP A 93 8.75 5.82 11.87
C ASP A 93 8.86 4.58 10.99
N ILE A 94 7.80 3.77 10.88
CA ILE A 94 7.75 2.64 9.93
C ILE A 94 7.90 3.14 8.48
N LEU A 95 7.40 4.34 8.19
CA LEU A 95 7.47 4.95 6.85
C LEU A 95 8.78 5.72 6.59
N LYS A 96 9.76 5.67 7.49
CA LYS A 96 11.03 6.36 7.34
C LYS A 96 12.17 5.39 7.06
N THR A 97 13.25 5.94 6.52
CA THR A 97 14.53 5.26 6.30
C THR A 97 15.65 6.24 6.53
N SER A 98 16.76 5.74 7.07
CA SER A 98 18.00 6.48 7.23
C SER A 98 19.01 6.16 6.11
N ASP A 99 18.72 5.14 5.30
CA ASP A 99 19.52 4.75 4.15
C ASP A 99 19.30 5.71 2.98
N SER A 100 20.32 6.53 2.70
CA SER A 100 20.31 7.47 1.57
C SER A 100 20.19 6.80 0.19
N SER A 101 20.50 5.51 0.09
CA SER A 101 20.36 4.74 -1.15
C SER A 101 18.90 4.36 -1.46
N ARG A 102 18.04 4.32 -0.43
CA ARG A 102 16.62 4.00 -0.54
C ARG A 102 15.84 5.20 -1.07
N LYS A 103 15.92 5.43 -2.40
CA LYS A 103 15.32 6.57 -3.11
C LYS A 103 14.67 6.12 -4.41
N GLY A 104 13.56 6.76 -4.78
CA GLY A 104 12.82 6.45 -5.99
C GLY A 104 11.86 5.27 -5.81
N LEU A 105 11.41 4.70 -6.92
CA LEU A 105 10.53 3.52 -6.90
C LEU A 105 11.37 2.27 -6.69
N LEU A 106 11.11 1.57 -5.59
CA LEU A 106 11.82 0.34 -5.24
C LEU A 106 10.81 -0.78 -5.05
N GLU A 107 11.15 -1.94 -5.62
CA GLU A 107 10.37 -3.17 -5.49
C GLU A 107 10.34 -3.66 -4.05
N VAL A 108 9.17 -4.10 -3.62
CA VAL A 108 8.92 -4.66 -2.29
C VAL A 108 9.31 -6.12 -2.30
N ARG A 109 10.32 -6.48 -1.49
CA ARG A 109 10.90 -7.84 -1.47
C ARG A 109 10.87 -8.47 -0.09
N THR A 110 10.82 -7.65 0.95
CA THR A 110 10.93 -8.10 2.34
C THR A 110 9.60 -7.96 3.08
N THR A 111 9.42 -8.74 4.15
CA THR A 111 8.24 -8.65 5.03
C THR A 111 8.06 -7.24 5.60
N VAL A 112 9.15 -6.55 5.92
CA VAL A 112 9.08 -5.19 6.47
C VAL A 112 8.68 -4.16 5.42
N GLU A 113 9.06 -4.34 4.16
CA GLU A 113 8.53 -3.51 3.07
C GLU A 113 7.04 -3.81 2.79
N ARG A 114 6.58 -5.06 2.99
CA ARG A 114 5.14 -5.38 2.99
C ARG A 114 4.41 -4.67 4.13
N ILE A 115 5.03 -4.57 5.30
CA ILE A 115 4.49 -3.77 6.42
C ILE A 115 4.41 -2.28 6.05
N VAL A 116 5.40 -1.73 5.34
CA VAL A 116 5.31 -0.35 4.81
C VAL A 116 4.09 -0.18 3.88
N LEU A 117 3.85 -1.13 2.96
CA LEU A 117 2.64 -1.11 2.12
C LEU A 117 1.35 -1.17 2.95
N TYR A 118 1.32 -2.03 3.97
CA TYR A 118 0.17 -2.14 4.88
C TYR A 118 -0.10 -0.81 5.57
N VAL A 119 0.93 -0.17 6.11
CA VAL A 119 0.81 1.12 6.79
C VAL A 119 0.33 2.21 5.81
N LEU A 120 0.90 2.30 4.61
CA LEU A 120 0.47 3.27 3.60
C LEU A 120 -0.99 3.07 3.19
N ASN A 121 -1.43 1.83 2.99
CA ASN A 121 -2.77 1.52 2.52
C ASN A 121 -3.81 1.54 3.67
N ARG A 122 -3.62 0.72 4.70
CA ARG A 122 -4.64 0.47 5.73
C ARG A 122 -4.71 1.54 6.80
N ILE A 123 -3.62 2.26 7.04
CA ILE A 123 -3.56 3.28 8.09
C ILE A 123 -3.56 4.67 7.47
N VAL A 124 -2.54 5.03 6.67
CA VAL A 124 -2.43 6.38 6.13
C VAL A 124 -3.54 6.68 5.13
N TYR A 125 -3.69 5.87 4.08
CA TYR A 125 -4.73 6.07 3.10
C TYR A 125 -6.12 5.93 3.74
N ARG A 126 -6.45 4.75 4.27
CA ARG A 126 -7.83 4.47 4.69
C ARG A 126 -8.32 5.32 5.86
N ALA A 127 -7.48 5.61 6.86
CA ALA A 127 -7.92 6.35 8.04
C ALA A 127 -7.72 7.87 7.92
N LYS A 128 -6.71 8.33 7.18
CA LYS A 128 -6.34 9.76 7.13
C LYS A 128 -6.60 10.43 5.78
N GLU A 129 -6.56 9.68 4.67
CA GLU A 129 -6.54 10.29 3.34
C GLU A 129 -7.65 9.84 2.36
N LEU A 130 -8.47 8.86 2.72
CA LEU A 130 -9.62 8.39 1.95
C LEU A 130 -10.66 9.52 1.79
N ALA A 131 -11.14 9.76 0.58
CA ALA A 131 -12.26 10.69 0.37
C ALA A 131 -13.59 10.03 0.77
N THR A 132 -14.59 10.83 1.17
CA THR A 132 -15.88 10.34 1.69
C THR A 132 -16.65 9.47 0.69
N ASP A 133 -16.46 9.69 -0.60
CA ASP A 133 -17.11 9.01 -1.73
C ASP A 133 -16.21 7.97 -2.42
N GLU A 134 -15.01 7.72 -1.89
CA GLU A 134 -14.04 6.81 -2.49
C GLU A 134 -14.20 5.39 -1.93
N VAL A 135 -14.22 4.41 -2.84
CA VAL A 135 -14.17 3.00 -2.44
C VAL A 135 -12.75 2.68 -1.96
N PRO A 136 -12.56 2.20 -0.72
CA PRO A 136 -11.23 1.95 -0.19
C PRO A 136 -10.54 0.82 -0.96
N PHE A 137 -9.25 1.00 -1.24
CA PHE A 137 -8.40 -0.06 -1.74
C PHE A 137 -8.44 -1.27 -0.82
N LEU A 138 -8.43 -2.45 -1.44
CA LEU A 138 -8.21 -3.70 -0.71
C LEU A 138 -6.75 -3.77 -0.25
N CYS A 139 -6.49 -4.63 0.72
CA CYS A 139 -5.11 -4.89 1.14
C CYS A 139 -4.35 -5.58 0.00
N HIS A 140 -3.04 -5.35 -0.06
CA HIS A 140 -2.18 -6.10 -0.96
C HIS A 140 -2.13 -7.56 -0.51
N GLY A 141 -2.02 -8.47 -1.48
CA GLY A 141 -1.70 -9.87 -1.24
C GLY A 141 -0.20 -10.08 -1.04
N GLU A 142 0.14 -11.22 -0.43
CA GLU A 142 1.53 -11.64 -0.20
C GLU A 142 2.35 -11.70 -1.49
N ASN A 143 1.72 -12.20 -2.57
CA ASN A 143 2.35 -12.44 -3.87
C ASN A 143 2.10 -11.31 -4.89
N ASP A 144 1.45 -10.22 -4.48
CA ASP A 144 1.25 -9.07 -5.38
C ASP A 144 2.60 -8.42 -5.66
N ILE A 145 2.87 -8.06 -6.91
CA ILE A 145 4.02 -7.21 -7.21
C ILE A 145 3.70 -5.81 -6.68
N ALA A 146 4.66 -5.16 -6.03
CA ALA A 146 4.46 -3.81 -5.53
C ALA A 146 5.78 -3.04 -5.49
N LYS A 147 5.69 -1.72 -5.66
CA LYS A 147 6.81 -0.81 -5.45
C LYS A 147 6.42 0.33 -4.53
N VAL A 148 7.33 0.72 -3.65
CA VAL A 148 7.19 1.89 -2.78
C VAL A 148 8.02 3.02 -3.35
N LEU A 149 7.45 4.22 -3.41
CA LEU A 149 8.16 5.45 -3.77
C LEU A 149 8.77 6.08 -2.53
N TRP A 150 10.10 6.11 -2.49
CA TRP A 150 10.89 6.72 -1.43
C TRP A 150 11.41 8.09 -1.84
N ARG A 151 11.19 9.09 -1.00
CA ARG A 151 11.66 10.46 -1.21
C ARG A 151 12.03 11.09 0.12
N ASP A 152 13.23 11.69 0.16
CA ASP A 152 13.74 12.44 1.31
C ASP A 152 13.64 11.66 2.64
N GLY A 153 14.03 10.37 2.59
CA GLY A 153 14.02 9.47 3.75
C GLY A 153 12.63 8.96 4.15
N GLN A 154 11.61 9.12 3.31
CA GLN A 154 10.23 8.69 3.61
C GLN A 154 9.59 7.90 2.46
N ALA A 155 8.75 6.94 2.81
CA ALA A 155 7.80 6.32 1.89
C ALA A 155 6.62 7.29 1.67
N ILE A 156 6.45 7.74 0.42
CA ILE A 156 5.48 8.77 0.06
C ILE A 156 4.31 8.26 -0.78
N GLY A 157 4.39 7.02 -1.24
CA GLY A 157 3.37 6.37 -2.05
C GLY A 157 3.79 4.97 -2.45
N PHE A 158 2.89 4.25 -3.10
CA PHE A 158 3.15 2.93 -3.66
C PHE A 158 2.23 2.67 -4.83
N TYR A 159 2.57 1.66 -5.63
CA TYR A 159 1.61 1.00 -6.49
C TYR A 159 1.76 -0.52 -6.36
N SER A 160 0.67 -1.26 -6.60
CA SER A 160 0.64 -2.72 -6.64
C SER A 160 0.07 -3.22 -7.96
N VAL A 161 0.46 -4.43 -8.34
CA VAL A 161 0.10 -5.08 -9.60
C VAL A 161 -0.32 -6.51 -9.31
N LYS A 162 -1.42 -6.91 -9.94
CA LYS A 162 -1.81 -8.31 -10.09
C LYS A 162 -1.11 -8.88 -11.33
N PRO A 163 -0.18 -9.83 -11.17
CA PRO A 163 0.53 -10.41 -12.31
C PRO A 163 -0.42 -11.15 -13.25
N GLU A 164 -0.11 -11.16 -14.54
CA GLU A 164 -0.74 -12.07 -15.50
C GLU A 164 -0.57 -13.52 -15.02
N GLY A 165 -1.62 -14.33 -15.12
CA GLY A 165 -1.65 -15.71 -14.65
C GLY A 165 -1.87 -15.89 -13.15
N SER A 166 -1.92 -14.82 -12.34
CA SER A 166 -2.22 -14.94 -10.90
C SER A 166 -3.71 -15.17 -10.64
N LEU A 167 -4.03 -15.92 -9.58
CA LEU A 167 -5.41 -16.20 -9.21
C LEU A 167 -6.11 -14.95 -8.67
N CYS A 168 -7.34 -14.69 -9.13
CA CYS A 168 -8.13 -13.59 -8.60
C CYS A 168 -8.74 -13.98 -7.26
N SER A 169 -8.40 -13.24 -6.20
CA SER A 169 -8.94 -13.47 -4.85
C SER A 169 -10.47 -13.35 -4.78
N THR A 170 -11.07 -12.58 -5.68
CA THR A 170 -12.54 -12.39 -5.75
C THR A 170 -13.22 -13.52 -6.54
N PHE A 171 -12.52 -14.16 -7.47
CA PHE A 171 -13.05 -15.18 -8.36
C PHE A 171 -12.17 -16.43 -8.32
N LEU A 172 -12.53 -17.38 -7.45
CA LEU A 172 -11.71 -18.54 -7.03
C LEU A 172 -11.18 -19.45 -8.16
N THR A 173 -11.67 -19.30 -9.39
CA THR A 173 -11.26 -20.13 -10.54
C THR A 173 -10.65 -19.32 -11.69
N GLN A 174 -10.65 -17.98 -11.60
CA GLN A 174 -10.20 -17.12 -12.69
C GLN A 174 -8.82 -16.56 -12.42
N HIS A 175 -8.04 -16.44 -13.49
CA HIS A 175 -6.69 -15.89 -13.45
C HIS A 175 -6.64 -14.60 -14.27
N TYR A 176 -5.84 -13.63 -13.82
CA TYR A 176 -5.59 -12.39 -14.56
C TYR A 176 -5.03 -12.69 -15.94
N GLN A 177 -5.61 -12.09 -16.99
CA GLN A 177 -5.20 -12.33 -18.38
C GLN A 177 -4.22 -11.29 -18.94
N LEU A 178 -3.80 -10.36 -18.08
CA LEU A 178 -2.81 -9.32 -18.35
C LEU A 178 -2.30 -8.78 -17.00
N PRO A 179 -1.13 -8.10 -16.97
CA PRO A 179 -0.71 -7.36 -15.78
C PRO A 179 -1.69 -6.23 -15.49
N VAL A 180 -2.19 -6.15 -14.25
CA VAL A 180 -3.15 -5.10 -13.84
C VAL A 180 -2.59 -4.30 -12.68
N MET A 181 -2.37 -3.00 -12.86
CA MET A 181 -2.13 -2.07 -11.74
C MET A 181 -3.40 -2.02 -10.89
N ASP A 182 -3.32 -2.62 -9.71
CA ASP A 182 -4.46 -2.87 -8.82
C ASP A 182 -4.72 -1.69 -7.89
N THR A 183 -3.64 -1.11 -7.37
CA THR A 183 -3.71 0.05 -6.49
C THR A 183 -2.58 1.01 -6.84
N ILE A 184 -2.88 2.30 -6.84
CA ILE A 184 -1.88 3.38 -6.89
C ILE A 184 -2.25 4.43 -5.86
N PHE A 185 -1.29 4.77 -5.00
CA PHE A 185 -1.51 5.72 -3.92
C PHE A 185 -0.30 6.62 -3.73
N ILE A 186 -0.57 7.92 -3.60
CA ILE A 186 0.41 8.95 -3.23
C ILE A 186 -0.19 9.76 -2.10
N ARG A 187 0.60 9.98 -1.04
CA ARG A 187 0.20 10.80 0.11
C ARG A 187 -0.19 12.21 -0.34
N LYS A 188 -1.27 12.77 0.22
CA LYS A 188 -1.92 14.02 -0.23
C LYS A 188 -0.94 15.18 -0.45
N HIS A 189 -0.02 15.41 0.49
CA HIS A 189 0.97 16.49 0.44
C HIS A 189 2.09 16.29 -0.62
N HIS A 190 2.16 15.12 -1.24
CA HIS A 190 3.06 14.82 -2.36
C HIS A 190 2.36 14.82 -3.72
N ARG A 191 1.03 14.92 -3.77
CA ARG A 191 0.27 14.96 -5.05
C ARG A 191 0.57 16.25 -5.83
N GLY A 192 0.35 16.21 -7.15
CA GLY A 192 0.62 17.34 -8.05
C GLY A 192 2.10 17.57 -8.40
N LYS A 193 3.01 16.71 -7.92
CA LYS A 193 4.47 16.82 -8.14
C LYS A 193 5.01 15.87 -9.22
N GLY A 194 4.13 15.28 -10.05
CA GLY A 194 4.51 14.36 -11.12
C GLY A 194 4.68 12.88 -10.73
N TYR A 195 4.65 12.54 -9.44
CA TYR A 195 4.88 11.16 -8.97
C TYR A 195 3.89 10.11 -9.51
N GLY A 196 2.65 10.49 -9.82
CA GLY A 196 1.68 9.56 -10.42
C GLY A 196 2.06 9.18 -11.84
N LEU A 197 2.57 10.13 -12.62
CA LEU A 197 3.09 9.86 -13.96
C LEU A 197 4.35 8.98 -13.88
N GLN A 198 5.25 9.30 -12.95
CA GLN A 198 6.45 8.48 -12.71
C GLN A 198 6.11 7.02 -12.39
N MET A 199 5.10 6.76 -11.55
CA MET A 199 4.64 5.40 -11.23
C MET A 199 4.02 4.70 -12.44
N LEU A 200 3.30 5.43 -13.30
CA LEU A 200 2.71 4.87 -14.51
C LEU A 200 3.79 4.51 -15.54
N GLU A 201 4.77 5.40 -15.75
CA GLU A 201 5.92 5.14 -16.63
C GLU A 201 6.70 3.92 -16.16
N ASP A 202 7.04 3.85 -14.87
CA ASP A 202 7.75 2.71 -14.30
C ASP A 202 6.95 1.39 -14.41
N PHE A 203 5.62 1.44 -14.28
CA PHE A 203 4.76 0.27 -14.53
C PHE A 203 4.83 -0.18 -15.99
N VAL A 204 4.70 0.74 -16.95
CA VAL A 204 4.78 0.40 -18.38
C VAL A 204 6.15 -0.22 -18.71
N ASP A 205 7.23 0.42 -18.27
CA ASP A 205 8.60 -0.02 -18.49
C ASP A 205 8.89 -1.39 -17.87
N SER A 206 8.28 -1.67 -16.71
CA SER A 206 8.46 -2.93 -15.98
C SER A 206 7.81 -4.11 -16.70
N PHE A 207 6.70 -3.91 -17.42
CA PHE A 207 5.89 -5.01 -17.93
C PHE A 207 5.95 -5.24 -19.44
N LYS A 208 6.56 -4.37 -20.27
CA LYS A 208 6.91 -4.59 -21.71
C LYS A 208 5.96 -5.50 -22.50
N LYS A 209 4.65 -5.26 -22.37
CA LYS A 209 3.57 -6.02 -23.01
C LYS A 209 2.77 -5.09 -23.90
N ASP A 210 2.11 -5.65 -24.90
CA ASP A 210 1.26 -4.87 -25.82
C ASP A 210 -0.02 -4.35 -25.16
N ILE A 211 -0.39 -4.92 -24.01
CA ILE A 211 -1.58 -4.56 -23.25
C ILE A 211 -1.29 -4.53 -21.75
N LEU A 212 -1.69 -3.45 -21.09
CA LEU A 212 -1.56 -3.26 -19.65
C LEU A 212 -2.88 -2.78 -19.06
N GLY A 213 -3.23 -3.38 -17.92
CA GLY A 213 -4.47 -3.10 -17.22
C GLY A 213 -4.30 -2.12 -16.08
N MET A 214 -5.34 -1.34 -15.81
CA MET A 214 -5.55 -0.62 -14.56
C MET A 214 -6.92 -0.98 -14.02
N LYS A 215 -6.98 -1.32 -12.74
CA LYS A 215 -8.19 -1.83 -12.12
C LYS A 215 -9.28 -0.77 -12.03
N TYR A 216 -10.49 -1.14 -12.42
CA TYR A 216 -11.70 -0.37 -12.20
C TYR A 216 -12.12 -0.38 -10.71
N PRO A 217 -12.64 0.74 -10.17
CA PRO A 217 -12.82 2.04 -10.82
C PRO A 217 -11.54 2.87 -10.84
N ILE A 218 -11.27 3.55 -11.97
CA ILE A 218 -10.18 4.51 -12.09
C ILE A 218 -10.67 5.89 -11.63
N SER A 219 -9.93 6.53 -10.72
CA SER A 219 -10.26 7.87 -10.24
C SER A 219 -10.06 8.93 -11.31
N THR A 220 -10.82 10.04 -11.25
CA THR A 220 -10.64 11.19 -12.16
C THR A 220 -9.20 11.72 -12.16
N ALA A 221 -8.53 11.69 -11.00
CA ALA A 221 -7.13 12.09 -10.90
C ALA A 221 -6.21 11.16 -11.70
N MET A 222 -6.45 9.85 -11.64
CA MET A 222 -5.66 8.88 -12.38
C MET A 222 -5.92 8.95 -13.90
N TYR A 223 -7.16 9.23 -14.32
CA TYR A 223 -7.45 9.52 -15.74
C TYR A 223 -6.63 10.71 -16.28
N LYS A 224 -6.45 11.77 -15.50
CA LYS A 224 -5.57 12.91 -15.87
C LYS A 224 -4.10 12.50 -15.99
N VAL A 225 -3.63 11.60 -15.12
CA VAL A 225 -2.27 11.03 -15.22
C VAL A 225 -2.12 10.25 -16.53
N CYS A 226 -3.12 9.44 -16.88
CA CYS A 226 -3.13 8.67 -18.13
C CYS A 226 -3.18 9.55 -19.37
N GLU A 227 -4.00 10.61 -19.34
CA GLU A 227 -4.05 11.61 -20.40
C GLU A 227 -2.67 12.27 -20.61
N LYS A 228 -2.00 12.63 -19.51
CA LYS A 228 -0.65 13.19 -19.58
C LYS A 228 0.36 12.19 -20.13
N TYR A 229 0.27 10.92 -19.72
CA TYR A 229 1.12 9.84 -20.23
C TYR A 229 0.94 9.66 -21.75
N LEU A 230 -0.30 9.47 -22.21
CA LEU A 230 -0.60 9.26 -23.64
C LEU A 230 -0.26 10.47 -24.52
N SER A 231 -0.31 11.68 -23.95
CA SER A 231 0.16 12.89 -24.64
C SER A 231 1.68 12.93 -24.78
N THR A 232 2.41 12.31 -23.84
CA THR A 232 3.88 12.23 -23.83
C THR A 232 4.37 11.07 -24.71
N TYR A 233 3.62 9.96 -24.73
CA TYR A 233 3.91 8.75 -25.51
C TYR A 233 2.74 8.39 -26.44
N PRO A 234 2.55 9.09 -27.57
CA PRO A 234 1.41 8.85 -28.46
C PRO A 234 1.38 7.45 -29.10
N ALA A 235 2.54 6.77 -29.16
CA ALA A 235 2.65 5.39 -29.64
C ALA A 235 1.90 4.39 -28.74
N ASP A 236 1.68 4.74 -27.47
CA ASP A 236 1.06 3.88 -26.46
C ASP A 236 -0.46 4.05 -26.40
N LYS A 237 -1.08 4.66 -27.40
CA LYS A 237 -2.52 4.95 -27.44
C LYS A 237 -3.40 3.72 -27.16
N ASP A 238 -2.96 2.55 -27.63
CA ASP A 238 -3.71 1.29 -27.51
C ASP A 238 -3.20 0.39 -26.36
N LEU A 239 -2.18 0.85 -25.60
CA LEU A 239 -1.51 0.08 -24.55
C LEU A 239 -2.36 -0.05 -23.28
N LEU A 240 -3.02 1.04 -22.85
CA LEU A 240 -3.63 1.14 -21.52
C LEU A 240 -5.13 0.83 -21.54
N TRP A 241 -5.55 -0.10 -20.67
CA TRP A 241 -6.92 -0.55 -20.52
C TRP A 241 -7.43 -0.40 -19.09
N GLU A 242 -8.65 0.10 -18.94
CA GLU A 242 -9.42 -0.04 -17.70
C GLU A 242 -9.95 -1.46 -17.64
N VAL A 243 -9.72 -2.14 -16.52
CA VAL A 243 -9.96 -3.58 -16.35
C VAL A 243 -10.96 -3.84 -15.22
N GLU A 244 -12.03 -4.53 -15.56
CA GLU A 244 -12.94 -5.17 -14.62
C GLU A 244 -12.55 -6.65 -14.43
N GLY A 245 -12.86 -7.23 -13.28
CA GLY A 245 -12.59 -8.64 -13.00
C GLY A 245 -11.12 -9.04 -13.22
N VAL A 246 -10.90 -10.01 -14.11
CA VAL A 246 -9.56 -10.55 -14.46
C VAL A 246 -9.03 -9.99 -15.79
N GLY A 247 -9.78 -9.07 -16.40
CA GLY A 247 -9.50 -8.55 -17.72
C GLY A 247 -9.67 -9.60 -18.80
N GLY A 248 -10.81 -10.28 -18.87
CA GLY A 248 -11.19 -11.04 -20.07
C GLY A 248 -11.50 -10.15 -21.29
N PRO A 249 -11.74 -10.72 -22.49
CA PRO A 249 -12.04 -9.96 -23.71
C PRO A 249 -13.17 -8.93 -23.61
N PHE A 250 -14.15 -9.15 -22.72
CA PHE A 250 -15.29 -8.25 -22.49
C PHE A 250 -15.21 -7.47 -21.17
N GLN A 251 -14.06 -7.53 -20.49
CA GLN A 251 -13.85 -6.88 -19.20
C GLN A 251 -12.79 -5.77 -19.29
N ARG A 252 -12.54 -5.26 -20.50
CA ARG A 252 -11.52 -4.23 -20.75
C ARG A 252 -12.13 -3.10 -21.56
N THR A 253 -11.80 -1.86 -21.20
CA THR A 253 -12.12 -0.68 -22.01
C THR A 253 -10.88 0.16 -22.22
N HIS A 254 -10.60 0.59 -23.46
CA HIS A 254 -9.48 1.48 -23.75
C HIS A 254 -9.58 2.78 -22.96
N ILE A 255 -8.50 3.13 -22.25
CA ILE A 255 -8.46 4.36 -21.45
C ILE A 255 -8.48 5.61 -22.34
N ALA A 256 -7.83 5.57 -23.51
CA ALA A 256 -7.90 6.66 -24.49
C ALA A 256 -9.34 7.02 -24.86
N ASN A 257 -10.20 6.00 -25.08
CA ASN A 257 -11.61 6.20 -25.42
C ASN A 257 -12.39 6.81 -24.24
N LYS A 258 -12.11 6.36 -23.01
CA LYS A 258 -12.72 6.93 -21.78
C LYS A 258 -12.34 8.40 -21.59
N ILE A 259 -11.07 8.75 -21.78
CA ILE A 259 -10.58 10.15 -21.69
C ILE A 259 -11.28 11.05 -22.73
N GLN A 260 -11.40 10.58 -23.97
CA GLN A 260 -12.12 11.32 -25.03
C GLN A 260 -13.59 11.54 -24.66
N ALA A 261 -14.27 10.49 -24.18
CA ALA A 261 -15.66 10.59 -23.75
C ALA A 261 -15.86 11.56 -22.58
N MET A 262 -14.95 11.58 -21.61
CA MET A 262 -14.97 12.54 -20.49
C MET A 262 -14.78 13.98 -20.97
N SER A 263 -13.89 14.20 -21.92
CA SER A 263 -13.63 15.53 -22.51
C SER A 263 -14.82 16.10 -23.27
N LEU A 264 -15.62 15.23 -23.90
CA LEU A 264 -16.84 15.63 -24.60
C LEU A 264 -17.97 16.01 -23.64
N ARG A 265 -18.10 15.31 -22.50
CA ARG A 265 -19.12 15.61 -21.47
C ARG A 265 -18.85 16.88 -20.67
N GLY A 266 -17.59 17.30 -20.55
CA GLY A 266 -17.22 18.57 -19.89
C GLY A 266 -17.44 19.83 -20.76
N LYS A 267 -17.88 19.67 -22.01
CA LYS A 267 -18.12 20.76 -22.98
C LYS A 267 -19.61 21.03 -23.26
N THR A 268 -20.51 20.28 -22.62
CA THR A 268 -21.98 20.45 -22.64
C THR A 268 -22.44 20.97 -21.30
#